data_AF-A0A919EG48-F1
#
_entry.id   AF-A0A919EG48-F1
#
_cell.length_a   1.000
_cell.length_b   1.000
_cell.length_c   1.000
_cell.angle_alpha   90.00
_cell.angle_beta   90.00
_cell.angle_gamma   90.00
#
_symmetry.space_group_name_H-M   'P 1'
#
loop_
_entity.id
_entity.type
_entity.pdbx_description
1 polymer ?
#
loop_
_entity_poly.entity_id
_entity_poly.type
_entity_poly.pdbx_seq_one_letter_code
_entity_poly.pdbx_strand_id
1 'polypeptide(L)'
;MSTMPRYVKLNNWIFEVKAVRALRVEDYGDPYSAIASVSVNGDTAYFDGLLTRENEVFTRADFETFKQFCSQLEVGRANFDRFKNQIMFKESVDIEKLADVNILQLVK
;
A
#
# COMPACT_ATOMS: atom_id res chain seq x y z
N MET A 1 5.02 3.72 -14.69
CA MET A 1 5.28 3.29 -13.30
C MET A 1 5.42 1.78 -13.33
N SER A 2 6.40 1.20 -12.63
CA SER A 2 6.59 -0.27 -12.59
C SER A 2 5.67 -0.88 -11.54
N THR A 3 5.11 -2.06 -11.81
CA THR A 3 4.49 -2.90 -10.79
C THR A 3 5.56 -3.46 -9.84
N MET A 4 5.17 -3.73 -8.59
CA MET A 4 6.03 -4.39 -7.61
C MET A 4 5.73 -5.89 -7.60
N PRO A 5 6.75 -6.77 -7.44
CA PRO A 5 6.52 -8.20 -7.28
C PRO A 5 5.69 -8.48 -6.03
N ARG A 6 4.45 -8.93 -6.21
CA ARG A 6 3.55 -9.30 -5.12
C ARG A 6 3.86 -10.68 -4.54
N TYR A 7 4.50 -11.53 -5.32
CA TYR A 7 4.90 -12.86 -4.90
C TYR A 7 6.19 -13.29 -5.57
N VAL A 8 6.85 -14.28 -4.98
CA VAL A 8 7.98 -14.98 -5.57
C VAL A 8 7.68 -16.47 -5.64
N LYS A 9 8.13 -17.13 -6.71
CA LYS A 9 8.00 -18.58 -6.88
C LYS A 9 9.33 -19.26 -6.61
N LEU A 10 9.32 -20.28 -5.77
CA LEU A 10 10.48 -21.14 -5.51
C LEU A 10 10.03 -22.60 -5.53
N ASN A 11 10.58 -23.38 -6.46
CA ASN A 11 10.14 -24.74 -6.74
C ASN A 11 8.61 -24.80 -6.98
N ASN A 12 7.90 -25.56 -6.15
CA ASN A 12 6.46 -25.75 -6.23
C ASN A 12 5.68 -24.82 -5.28
N TRP A 13 6.34 -23.82 -4.68
CA TRP A 13 5.74 -22.90 -3.72
C TRP A 13 5.67 -21.48 -4.26
N ILE A 14 4.60 -20.78 -3.87
CA ILE A 14 4.42 -19.34 -4.06
C ILE A 14 4.47 -18.69 -2.68
N PHE A 15 5.34 -17.69 -2.53
CA PHE A 15 5.43 -16.85 -1.34
C PHE A 15 4.88 -15.49 -1.69
N GLU A 16 3.78 -15.09 -1.05
CA GLU A 16 3.09 -13.83 -1.33
C GLU A 16 3.24 -12.81 -0.21
N VAL A 17 3.12 -11.53 -0.56
CA VAL A 17 3.00 -10.45 0.41
C VAL A 17 1.70 -10.62 1.19
N LYS A 18 1.84 -10.83 2.51
CA LYS A 18 0.73 -10.96 3.46
C LYS A 18 0.60 -9.75 4.37
N ALA A 19 1.72 -9.24 4.87
CA ALA A 19 1.78 -8.15 5.83
C ALA A 19 2.91 -7.18 5.47
N VAL A 20 2.66 -5.89 5.62
CA VAL A 20 3.62 -4.81 5.35
C VAL A 20 3.55 -3.79 6.47
N ARG A 21 4.73 -3.31 6.88
CA ARG A 21 4.87 -2.17 7.79
C ARG A 21 5.23 -0.95 6.95
N ALA A 22 4.32 0.01 6.85
CA ALA A 22 4.56 1.27 6.15
C ALA A 22 5.13 2.29 7.14
N LEU A 23 6.23 2.94 6.76
CA LEU A 23 6.92 3.95 7.57
C LEU A 23 7.10 5.22 6.73
N ARG A 24 6.71 6.38 7.28
CA ARG A 24 7.01 7.68 6.68
C ARG A 24 8.30 8.22 7.28
N VAL A 25 9.40 7.98 6.58
CA VAL A 25 10.77 8.29 7.00
C VAL A 25 11.63 8.54 5.74
N GLU A 26 12.72 9.28 5.90
CA GLU A 26 13.69 9.51 4.82
C GLU A 26 14.51 8.24 4.53
N ASP A 27 15.20 7.73 5.56
CA ASP A 27 16.01 6.52 5.47
C ASP A 27 15.51 5.39 6.38
N TYR A 28 15.74 4.14 5.96
CA TYR A 28 15.35 2.99 6.76
C TYR A 28 16.24 2.87 8.02
N GLY A 29 15.60 2.82 9.18
CA GLY A 29 16.27 2.78 10.48
C GLY A 29 16.15 4.09 11.27
N ASP A 30 15.82 5.18 10.59
CA ASP A 30 15.61 6.48 11.23
C ASP A 30 14.28 6.55 11.99
N PRO A 31 14.14 7.52 12.92
CA PRO A 31 12.87 7.81 13.56
C PRO A 31 11.81 8.21 12.52
N TYR A 32 10.77 7.40 12.37
CA TYR A 32 9.67 7.69 11.45
C TYR A 32 8.69 8.71 12.03
N SER A 33 8.07 9.48 11.14
CA SER A 33 7.05 10.48 11.46
C SER A 33 5.63 9.92 11.42
N ALA A 34 5.42 8.81 10.72
CA ALA A 34 4.16 8.08 10.68
C ALA A 34 4.38 6.59 10.44
N ILE A 35 3.43 5.77 10.86
CA ILE A 35 3.41 4.32 10.68
C ILE A 35 2.01 3.83 10.35
N ALA A 36 1.92 2.78 9.54
CA ALA A 36 0.71 1.98 9.38
C ALA A 36 1.07 0.49 9.21
N SER A 37 0.15 -0.38 9.59
CA SER A 37 0.21 -1.80 9.29
C SER A 37 -0.74 -2.10 8.15
N VAL A 38 -0.30 -2.93 7.21
CA VAL A 38 -1.07 -3.30 6.03
C VAL A 38 -1.14 -4.81 5.94
N SER A 39 -2.35 -5.36 5.91
CA SER A 39 -2.59 -6.77 5.62
C SER A 39 -3.18 -6.92 4.22
N VAL A 40 -2.65 -7.85 3.44
CA VAL A 40 -3.11 -8.14 2.07
C VAL A 40 -3.77 -9.52 2.05
N ASN A 41 -5.01 -9.59 1.56
CA ASN A 41 -5.79 -10.81 1.41
C ASN A 41 -6.38 -10.85 0.00
N GLY A 42 -5.77 -11.64 -0.89
CA GLY A 42 -6.20 -11.69 -2.28
C GLY A 42 -6.21 -10.28 -2.89
N ASP A 43 -7.30 -9.87 -3.52
CA ASP A 43 -7.37 -8.57 -4.20
C ASP A 43 -7.61 -7.36 -3.26
N THR A 44 -7.53 -7.55 -1.94
CA THR A 44 -7.89 -6.52 -0.96
C THR A 44 -6.76 -6.25 0.04
N ALA A 45 -6.45 -4.96 0.24
CA ALA A 45 -5.59 -4.47 1.31
C ALA A 45 -6.40 -3.89 2.47
N TYR A 46 -5.87 -4.01 3.67
CA TYR A 46 -6.43 -3.47 4.92
C TYR A 46 -5.35 -2.68 5.63
N PHE A 47 -5.57 -1.39 5.80
CA PHE A 47 -4.70 -0.48 6.52
C PHE A 47 -5.27 -0.25 7.91
N ASP A 48 -4.45 -0.52 8.90
CA ASP A 48 -4.74 -0.29 10.30
C ASP A 48 -3.54 0.35 11.01
N GLY A 49 -3.75 0.75 12.26
CA GLY A 49 -2.67 1.28 13.09
C GLY A 49 -2.01 2.54 12.51
N LEU A 50 -2.73 3.33 11.70
CA LEU A 50 -2.22 4.59 11.18
C LEU A 50 -2.02 5.57 12.33
N LEU A 51 -0.76 5.80 12.67
CA LEU A 51 -0.34 6.70 13.74
C LEU A 51 0.69 7.68 13.20
N THR A 52 0.61 8.91 13.68
CA THR A 52 1.56 9.99 13.38
C THR A 52 2.26 10.40 14.66
N ARG A 53 3.49 10.90 14.56
CA ARG A 53 4.20 11.51 15.69
C ARG A 53 3.47 12.78 16.13
N GLU A 54 3.72 13.22 17.35
CA GLU A 54 3.19 14.50 17.84
C GLU A 54 3.50 15.64 16.86
N ASN A 55 2.47 16.46 16.57
CA ASN A 55 2.48 17.58 15.63
C ASN A 55 2.63 17.23 14.14
N GLU A 56 2.66 15.95 13.79
CA GLU A 56 2.63 15.51 12.41
C GLU A 56 1.19 15.32 11.93
N VAL A 57 0.94 15.65 10.66
CA VAL A 57 -0.38 15.48 10.04
C VAL A 57 -0.29 14.45 8.94
N PHE A 58 -1.25 13.52 8.95
CA PHE A 58 -1.50 12.66 7.80
C PHE A 58 -2.28 13.44 6.74
N THR A 59 -1.64 13.67 5.61
CA THR A 59 -2.12 14.54 4.55
C THR A 59 -2.83 13.75 3.45
N ARG A 60 -3.44 14.47 2.51
CA ARG A 60 -3.98 13.86 1.29
C ARG A 60 -2.88 13.21 0.44
N ALA A 61 -1.68 13.78 0.41
CA ALA A 61 -0.57 13.21 -0.36
C ALA A 61 -0.16 11.85 0.20
N ASP A 62 -0.11 11.70 1.52
CA ASP A 62 0.16 10.41 2.17
C ASP A 62 -0.89 9.35 1.79
N PHE A 63 -2.17 9.75 1.73
CA PHE A 63 -3.25 8.87 1.30
C PHE A 63 -3.13 8.46 -0.17
N GLU A 64 -2.73 9.37 -1.06
CA GLU A 64 -2.43 9.03 -2.46
C GLU A 64 -1.26 8.07 -2.57
N THR A 65 -0.22 8.21 -1.72
CA THR A 65 0.89 7.24 -1.65
C THR A 65 0.39 5.84 -1.26
N PHE A 66 -0.55 5.72 -0.32
CA PHE A 66 -1.14 4.42 0.04
C PHE A 66 -1.92 3.80 -1.13
N LYS A 67 -2.71 4.59 -1.86
CA LYS A 67 -3.40 4.09 -3.06
C LYS A 67 -2.43 3.69 -4.17
N GLN A 68 -1.35 4.46 -4.36
CA GLN A 68 -0.31 4.14 -5.33
C GLN A 68 0.42 2.83 -4.97
N PHE A 69 0.72 2.63 -3.69
CA PHE A 69 1.28 1.38 -3.19
C PHE A 69 0.35 0.19 -3.49
N CYS A 70 -0.95 0.33 -3.23
CA CYS A 70 -1.95 -0.67 -3.58
C CYS A 70 -2.01 -0.95 -5.09
N SER A 71 -2.00 0.10 -5.90
CA SER A 71 -2.00 -0.02 -7.36
C SER A 71 -0.77 -0.78 -7.88
N GLN A 72 0.40 -0.52 -7.30
CA GLN A 72 1.65 -1.23 -7.64
C GLN A 72 1.69 -2.69 -7.17
N LEU A 73 0.97 -3.02 -6.09
CA LEU A 73 0.74 -4.41 -5.64
C LEU A 73 -0.41 -5.10 -6.39
N GLU A 74 -1.04 -4.41 -7.34
CA GLU A 74 -2.15 -4.91 -8.15
C GLU A 74 -3.35 -5.38 -7.31
N VAL A 75 -3.58 -4.75 -6.15
CA VAL A 75 -4.83 -4.97 -5.39
C VAL A 75 -5.93 -4.05 -5.92
N GLY A 76 -7.13 -4.59 -6.09
CA GLY A 76 -8.30 -3.86 -6.60
C GLY A 76 -9.08 -3.08 -5.55
N ARG A 77 -8.87 -3.36 -4.25
CA ARG A 77 -9.54 -2.64 -3.15
C ARG A 77 -8.63 -2.39 -1.97
N ALA A 78 -8.79 -1.23 -1.33
CA ALA A 78 -8.15 -0.91 -0.06
C ALA A 78 -9.18 -0.45 0.98
N ASN A 79 -9.02 -0.93 2.22
CA ASN A 79 -9.81 -0.51 3.37
C ASN A 79 -8.91 0.23 4.36
N PHE A 80 -9.37 1.36 4.86
CA PHE A 80 -8.64 2.21 5.80
C PHE A 80 -9.44 2.38 7.08
N ASP A 81 -8.83 2.01 8.21
CA ASP A 81 -9.32 2.38 9.53
C ASP A 81 -8.62 3.66 9.97
N ARG A 82 -9.35 4.79 9.96
CA ARG A 82 -8.81 6.11 10.31
C ARG A 82 -9.41 6.62 11.60
N PHE A 83 -8.57 7.08 12.52
CA PHE A 83 -9.03 7.78 13.72
C PHE A 83 -9.07 9.29 13.47
N LYS A 84 -10.22 9.92 13.68
CA LYS A 84 -10.38 11.38 13.67
C LYS A 84 -11.18 11.78 14.89
N ASN A 85 -10.61 12.66 15.73
CA ASN A 85 -11.23 13.12 16.98
C ASN A 85 -11.69 11.96 17.89
N GLN A 86 -10.85 10.93 18.05
CA GLN A 86 -11.13 9.69 18.81
C GLN A 86 -12.25 8.80 18.26
N ILE A 87 -12.81 9.13 17.09
CA ILE A 87 -13.80 8.29 16.42
C ILE A 87 -13.11 7.54 15.29
N MET A 88 -13.35 6.24 15.21
CA MET A 88 -12.90 5.39 14.11
C MET A 88 -13.83 5.55 12.92
N PHE A 89 -13.26 5.87 11.76
CA PHE A 89 -13.93 5.88 10.46
C PHE A 89 -13.34 4.76 9.61
N LYS A 90 -14.22 4.01 8.96
CA LYS A 90 -13.85 2.99 7.99
C LYS A 90 -14.13 3.51 6.60
N GLU A 91 -13.13 3.47 5.74
CA GLU A 91 -13.24 3.90 4.35
C GLU A 91 -12.77 2.78 3.44
N SER A 92 -13.60 2.41 2.47
CA SER A 92 -13.27 1.44 1.43
C SER A 92 -13.20 2.16 0.11
N VAL A 93 -12.10 1.99 -0.61
CA VAL A 93 -11.88 2.59 -1.93
C VAL A 93 -11.49 1.52 -2.94
N ASP A 94 -12.04 1.62 -4.14
CA ASP A 94 -11.55 0.84 -5.27
C ASP A 94 -10.25 1.46 -5.79
N ILE A 95 -9.32 0.60 -6.18
CA ILE A 95 -7.98 0.98 -6.61
C ILE A 95 -7.88 0.82 -8.12
N GLU A 96 -7.50 1.89 -8.80
CA GLU A 96 -7.19 1.84 -10.22
C GLU A 96 -5.94 1.00 -10.44
N LYS A 97 -6.06 -0.02 -11.28
CA LYS A 97 -4.91 -0.84 -11.69
C LYS A 97 -4.02 -0.01 -12.60
N LEU A 98 -2.70 -0.14 -12.43
CA LEU A 98 -1.76 0.41 -13.40
C LEU A 98 -2.10 -0.19 -14.78
N ALA A 99 -2.27 0.67 -15.78
CA ALA A 99 -2.47 0.21 -17.14
C ALA A 99 -1.26 -0.64 -17.56
N ASP A 100 -1.50 -1.84 -18.10
CA ASP A 100 -0.47 -2.63 -18.75
C ASP A 100 0.14 -1.75 -19.85
N VAL A 101 1.37 -1.27 -19.62
CA VAL A 101 2.20 -0.76 -20.71
C VAL A 101 2.60 -1.98 -21.50
N ASN A 102 1.70 -2.44 -22.37
CA ASN A 102 2.01 -3.38 -23.43
C ASN A 102 3.15 -2.75 -24.23
N ILE A 103 4.38 -3.17 -23.95
CA ILE A 103 5.49 -2.99 -24.87
C ILE A 103 5.08 -3.81 -26.08
N LEU A 104 4.42 -3.17 -27.03
CA LEU A 104 4.30 -3.67 -28.39
C LEU A 104 5.73 -3.88 -28.87
N GLN A 105 6.25 -5.09 -28.68
CA GLN A 105 7.41 -5.56 -29.42
C GLN A 105 6.98 -5.53 -30.88
N LEU A 106 7.34 -4.46 -31.56
CA LEU A 106 7.35 -4.38 -33.01
C LEU A 106 8.37 -5.42 -33.47
N VAL A 107 7.88 -6.63 -33.73
CA VAL A 107 8.63 -7.66 -34.45
C VAL A 107 8.92 -7.08 -35.83
N LYS A 108 10.20 -6.87 -36.13
CA LYS A 108 10.69 -6.67 -37.48
C LYS A 108 10.99 -8.03 -38.11
#